data_AF-A0A3B8LDB0-F1
#
_entry.id   AF-A0A3B8LDB0-F1
#
_cell.length_a   1.000
_cell.length_b   1.000
_cell.length_c   1.000
_cell.angle_alpha   90.00
_cell.angle_beta   90.00
_cell.angle_gamma   90.00
#
_symmetry.space_group_name_H-M   'P 1'
#
loop_
_entity.id
_entity.type
_entity.pdbx_description
1 polymer ?
#
loop_
_entity_poly.entity_id
_entity_poly.type
_entity_poly.pdbx_seq_one_letter_code
_entity_poly.pdbx_strand_id
1 'polypeptide(L)'
;MSQETQPASWLKVTFDFLITSLFLALIGGLFVVFCVLLGKKELLILAYVLLSAVFLRSLLSEQWQYLLERIVIIGEGLRIFRILEEHYTQYEPRTMWYYLFFPITSVWGFVVDRERGRKELKSYWRLLQWVLFMLIIGGFTSYYRLYRYFSWQTSLAWLYTELLAIYFLCNFFAVPLSTTSIRLSIQQKKRRLFFLTCLSLAILTGSLYVFSIRSNLTRLIPMNLVLDLRLAQLKELKTSPHKQENELLLAHDSSRYFDEIQQKTKMFFQFYGPRVIAFHQKHFFDRDEQLKTRFYKGLNRTYQEFLASTSMLHENKHIYLTLTQTPSAFWGAVCFPFRESIFYLFRYESKKPFGKRFTLYKKLKDLPSTLRREISGMWDTDVY
;
A
#
# COMPACT_ATOMS: atom_id res chain seq x y z
N MET A 1 18.17 -35.84 -34.67
CA MET A 1 17.33 -35.17 -35.68
C MET A 1 17.08 -33.75 -35.24
N SER A 2 17.92 -32.81 -35.71
CA SER A 2 17.72 -31.38 -35.52
C SER A 2 16.64 -30.91 -36.49
N GLN A 3 15.42 -30.71 -36.00
CA GLN A 3 14.39 -30.02 -36.76
C GLN A 3 14.91 -28.60 -37.04
N GLU A 4 15.12 -28.27 -38.32
CA GLU A 4 15.35 -26.90 -38.75
C GLU A 4 14.11 -26.08 -38.39
N THR A 5 14.15 -25.43 -37.23
CA THR A 5 13.18 -24.41 -36.85
C THR A 5 13.31 -23.26 -37.85
N GLN A 6 12.30 -23.09 -38.70
CA GLN A 6 12.16 -21.94 -39.58
C GLN A 6 12.43 -20.64 -38.77
N PRO A 7 13.21 -19.69 -39.33
CA PRO A 7 13.51 -18.45 -38.64
C PRO A 7 12.20 -17.73 -38.32
N ALA A 8 11.91 -17.60 -37.03
CA ALA A 8 10.72 -16.90 -36.57
C ALA A 8 10.72 -15.49 -37.18
N SER A 9 9.60 -15.08 -37.77
CA SER A 9 9.49 -13.76 -38.38
C SER A 9 9.88 -12.67 -37.38
N TRP A 10 10.68 -11.70 -37.82
CA TRP A 10 11.16 -10.62 -36.96
C TRP A 10 10.01 -9.88 -36.26
N LEU A 11 8.86 -9.76 -36.95
CA LEU A 11 7.62 -9.23 -36.38
C LEU A 11 7.14 -10.01 -35.14
N LYS A 12 7.12 -11.34 -35.19
CA LYS A 12 6.70 -12.18 -34.05
C LYS A 12 7.65 -11.99 -32.87
N VAL A 13 8.95 -11.97 -33.14
CA VAL A 13 9.99 -11.74 -32.12
C VAL A 13 9.81 -10.40 -31.42
N THR A 14 9.60 -9.32 -32.18
CA THR A 14 9.42 -7.96 -31.64
C THR A 14 8.12 -7.85 -30.86
N PHE A 15 7.03 -8.42 -31.37
CA PHE A 15 5.73 -8.46 -30.71
C PHE A 15 5.78 -9.22 -29.38
N ASP A 16 6.37 -10.43 -29.36
CA ASP A 16 6.55 -11.22 -28.15
C ASP A 16 7.37 -10.46 -27.09
N PHE A 17 8.42 -9.75 -27.52
CA PHE A 17 9.24 -8.93 -26.64
C PHE A 17 8.47 -7.75 -26.04
N LEU A 18 7.69 -7.04 -26.86
CA LEU A 18 6.86 -5.92 -26.42
C LEU A 18 5.79 -6.37 -25.41
N ILE A 19 5.09 -7.47 -25.69
CA ILE A 19 4.09 -8.04 -24.77
C ILE A 19 4.74 -8.44 -23.45
N THR A 20 5.86 -9.17 -23.51
CA THR A 20 6.56 -9.62 -22.30
C THR A 20 7.04 -8.43 -21.46
N SER A 21 7.56 -7.39 -22.12
CA SER A 21 8.03 -6.16 -21.48
C SER A 21 6.88 -5.40 -20.81
N LEU A 22 5.77 -5.20 -21.53
CA LEU A 22 4.57 -4.54 -21.00
C LEU A 22 3.97 -5.31 -19.82
N PHE A 23 3.92 -6.63 -19.92
CA PHE A 23 3.42 -7.50 -18.87
C PHE A 23 4.29 -7.40 -17.60
N LEU A 24 5.61 -7.52 -17.73
CA LEU A 24 6.54 -7.35 -16.61
C LEU A 24 6.47 -5.94 -16.02
N ALA A 25 6.27 -4.93 -16.87
CA ALA A 25 6.08 -3.56 -16.42
C ALA A 25 4.84 -3.40 -15.54
N LEU A 26 3.70 -3.91 -16.00
CA LEU A 26 2.43 -3.85 -15.27
C LEU A 26 2.50 -4.62 -13.95
N ILE A 27 2.99 -5.87 -13.98
CA ILE A 27 3.08 -6.70 -12.78
C ILE A 27 4.11 -6.16 -11.79
N GLY A 28 5.27 -5.69 -12.27
CA GLY A 28 6.27 -5.06 -11.43
C GLY A 28 5.76 -3.77 -10.79
N GLY A 29 5.08 -2.92 -11.56
CA GLY A 29 4.45 -1.70 -11.06
C GLY A 29 3.40 -2.01 -9.99
N LEU A 30 2.46 -2.92 -10.28
CA LEU A 30 1.44 -3.36 -9.32
C LEU A 30 2.07 -3.96 -8.05
N PHE A 31 3.10 -4.80 -8.20
CA PHE A 31 3.83 -5.38 -7.08
C PHE A 31 4.38 -4.29 -6.15
N VAL A 32 5.04 -3.26 -6.71
CA VAL A 32 5.55 -2.13 -5.94
C VAL A 32 4.43 -1.35 -5.27
N VAL A 33 3.34 -1.06 -5.99
CA VAL A 33 2.16 -0.34 -5.45
C VAL A 33 1.65 -1.07 -4.20
N PHE A 34 1.34 -2.36 -4.30
CA PHE A 34 0.80 -3.13 -3.19
C PHE A 34 1.80 -3.28 -2.04
N CYS A 35 3.09 -3.50 -2.32
CA CYS A 35 4.11 -3.55 -1.28
C CYS A 35 4.20 -2.24 -0.49
N VAL A 36 4.14 -1.08 -1.17
CA VAL A 36 4.16 0.23 -0.51
C VAL A 36 2.87 0.47 0.28
N LEU A 37 1.71 0.18 -0.31
CA LEU A 37 0.39 0.35 0.34
C LEU A 37 0.24 -0.53 1.58
N LEU A 38 0.77 -1.75 1.57
CA LEU A 38 0.85 -2.64 2.74
C LEU A 38 2.00 -2.26 3.70
N GLY A 39 2.98 -1.49 3.22
CA GLY A 39 4.17 -1.10 3.98
C GLY A 39 5.20 -2.23 4.16
N LYS A 40 5.22 -3.20 3.24
CA LYS A 40 6.08 -4.39 3.24
C LYS A 40 7.30 -4.15 2.37
N LYS A 41 8.25 -3.36 2.87
CA LYS A 41 9.49 -3.01 2.15
C LYS A 41 10.42 -4.22 2.00
N GLU A 42 10.29 -5.18 2.90
CA GLU A 42 11.04 -6.43 2.94
C GLU A 42 10.82 -7.25 1.65
N LEU A 43 9.59 -7.23 1.11
CA LEU A 43 9.24 -7.91 -0.14
C LEU A 43 9.90 -7.25 -1.35
N LEU A 44 10.04 -5.92 -1.34
CA LEU A 44 10.77 -5.20 -2.38
C LEU A 44 12.26 -5.58 -2.37
N ILE A 45 12.87 -5.65 -1.19
CA ILE A 45 14.26 -6.09 -1.04
C ILE A 45 14.44 -7.50 -1.60
N LEU A 46 13.53 -8.42 -1.28
CA LEU A 46 13.55 -9.78 -1.82
C LEU A 46 13.45 -9.77 -3.36
N ALA A 47 12.56 -8.97 -3.94
CA ALA A 47 12.42 -8.84 -5.38
C ALA A 47 13.71 -8.31 -6.04
N TYR A 48 14.37 -7.31 -5.44
CA TYR A 48 15.67 -6.83 -5.90
C TYR A 48 16.73 -7.92 -5.85
N VAL A 49 16.83 -8.65 -4.74
CA VAL A 49 17.78 -9.76 -4.58
C VAL A 49 17.58 -10.82 -5.66
N LEU A 50 16.34 -11.24 -5.91
CA LEU A 50 16.02 -12.25 -6.92
C LEU A 50 16.35 -11.77 -8.33
N LEU A 51 15.99 -10.52 -8.68
CA LEU A 51 16.33 -9.92 -9.97
C LEU A 51 17.84 -9.76 -10.15
N SER A 52 18.55 -9.33 -9.11
CA SER A 52 20.01 -9.22 -9.11
C SER A 52 20.67 -10.59 -9.27
N ALA A 53 20.15 -11.64 -8.66
CA ALA A 53 20.65 -13.00 -8.84
C ALA A 53 20.49 -13.48 -10.30
N VAL A 54 19.33 -13.23 -10.92
CA VAL A 54 19.08 -13.52 -12.34
C VAL A 54 20.01 -12.71 -13.24
N PHE A 55 20.18 -11.42 -12.93
CA PHE A 55 21.06 -10.51 -13.65
C PHE A 55 22.52 -11.00 -13.64
N LEU A 56 23.04 -11.29 -12.45
CA LEU A 56 24.41 -11.80 -12.26
C LEU A 56 24.63 -13.13 -12.98
N ARG A 57 23.64 -14.05 -12.92
CA ARG A 57 23.71 -15.32 -13.66
C ARG A 57 23.82 -15.11 -15.17
N SER A 58 23.13 -14.12 -15.72
CA SER A 58 23.16 -13.84 -17.17
C SER A 58 24.51 -13.27 -17.66
N LEU A 59 25.28 -12.63 -16.77
CA LEU A 59 26.54 -11.97 -17.09
C LEU A 59 27.79 -12.80 -16.77
N LEU A 60 27.73 -13.61 -15.72
CA LEU A 60 28.89 -14.29 -15.16
C LEU A 60 29.09 -15.70 -15.73
N SER A 61 30.35 -16.10 -15.87
CA SER A 61 30.70 -17.50 -16.19
C SER A 61 30.38 -18.42 -15.02
N GLU A 62 30.25 -19.72 -15.29
CA GLU A 62 29.91 -20.74 -14.27
C GLU A 62 30.85 -20.69 -13.06
N GLN A 63 32.16 -20.51 -13.28
CA GLN A 63 33.15 -20.40 -12.19
C GLN A 63 32.81 -19.27 -11.20
N TRP A 64 32.43 -18.09 -11.71
CA TRP A 64 32.03 -16.95 -10.87
C TRP A 64 30.67 -17.18 -10.19
N GLN A 65 29.76 -17.93 -10.84
CA GLN A 65 28.49 -18.30 -10.23
C GLN A 65 28.69 -19.18 -9.00
N TYR A 66 29.60 -20.16 -9.04
CA TYR A 66 29.94 -21.01 -7.89
C TYR A 66 30.52 -20.21 -6.72
N LEU A 67 31.31 -19.17 -6.99
CA LEU A 67 31.83 -18.28 -5.95
C LEU A 67 30.71 -17.46 -5.30
N LEU A 68 29.79 -16.91 -6.11
CA LEU A 68 28.64 -16.14 -5.62
C LEU A 68 27.61 -16.99 -4.87
N GLU A 69 27.51 -18.29 -5.16
CA GLU A 69 26.68 -19.23 -4.39
C GLU A 69 27.08 -19.31 -2.91
N ARG A 70 28.27 -18.84 -2.53
CA ARG A 70 28.73 -18.77 -1.13
C ARG A 70 28.17 -17.56 -0.37
N ILE A 71 27.71 -16.52 -1.07
CA ILE A 71 27.09 -15.35 -0.45
C ILE A 71 25.65 -15.72 -0.06
N VAL A 72 25.29 -15.66 1.22
CA VAL A 72 24.01 -16.19 1.74
C VAL A 72 22.79 -15.73 0.92
N ILE A 73 22.64 -14.43 0.68
CA ILE A 73 21.43 -13.89 0.06
C ILE A 73 21.41 -14.11 -1.46
N ILE A 74 22.51 -13.80 -2.15
CA ILE A 74 22.62 -13.95 -3.61
C ILE A 74 22.67 -15.42 -4.00
N GLY A 75 23.41 -16.23 -3.24
CA GLY A 75 23.58 -17.65 -3.47
C GLY A 75 22.30 -18.44 -3.31
N GLU A 76 21.43 -18.08 -2.37
CA GLU A 76 20.08 -18.67 -2.29
C GLU A 76 19.24 -18.34 -3.52
N GLY A 77 19.29 -17.10 -4.02
CA GLY A 77 18.65 -16.73 -5.28
C GLY A 77 19.16 -17.55 -6.48
N LEU A 78 20.48 -17.73 -6.59
CA LEU A 78 21.10 -18.56 -7.62
C LEU A 78 20.70 -20.03 -7.51
N ARG A 79 20.66 -20.60 -6.30
CA ARG A 79 20.23 -21.99 -6.06
C ARG A 79 18.77 -22.21 -6.41
N ILE A 80 17.88 -21.27 -6.06
CA ILE A 80 16.46 -21.31 -6.45
C ILE A 80 16.36 -21.35 -7.98
N PHE A 81 17.09 -20.49 -8.67
CA PHE A 81 17.07 -20.45 -10.12
C PHE A 81 17.59 -21.75 -10.74
N ARG A 82 18.68 -22.32 -10.21
CA ARG A 82 19.25 -23.58 -10.68
C ARG A 82 18.26 -24.74 -10.57
N ILE A 83 17.59 -24.88 -9.43
CA ILE A 83 16.57 -25.93 -9.20
C ILE A 83 15.42 -25.79 -10.20
N LEU A 84 14.95 -24.57 -10.44
CA LEU A 84 13.88 -24.33 -11.39
C LEU A 84 14.33 -24.56 -12.84
N GLU A 85 15.55 -24.18 -13.21
CA GLU A 85 16.12 -24.45 -14.54
C GLU A 85 16.30 -25.94 -14.80
N GLU A 86 16.80 -26.71 -13.83
CA GLU A 86 16.88 -28.17 -13.89
C GLU A 86 15.50 -28.79 -14.15
N HIS A 87 14.46 -28.32 -13.44
CA HIS A 87 13.09 -28.76 -13.66
C HIS A 87 12.59 -28.44 -15.07
N TYR A 88 12.74 -27.20 -15.52
CA TYR A 88 12.19 -26.76 -16.81
C TYR A 88 13.00 -27.23 -18.02
N THR A 89 14.22 -27.72 -17.81
CA THR A 89 14.99 -28.44 -18.83
C THR A 89 14.37 -29.82 -19.10
N GLN A 90 13.78 -30.45 -18.08
CA GLN A 90 13.11 -31.75 -18.20
C GLN A 90 11.65 -31.63 -18.61
N TYR A 91 10.98 -30.55 -18.21
CA TYR A 91 9.57 -30.31 -18.47
C TYR A 91 9.36 -28.92 -19.04
N GLU A 92 8.85 -28.79 -20.26
CA GLU A 92 8.62 -27.44 -20.82
C GLU A 92 7.69 -26.61 -19.93
N PRO A 93 7.99 -25.31 -19.73
CA PRO A 93 7.14 -24.41 -18.98
C PRO A 93 5.77 -24.28 -19.65
N ARG A 94 4.71 -24.24 -18.83
CA ARG A 94 3.33 -24.06 -19.29
C ARG A 94 3.09 -22.63 -19.81
N THR A 95 1.87 -22.35 -20.25
CA THR A 95 1.51 -21.02 -20.74
C THR A 95 1.65 -19.95 -19.64
N MET A 96 1.92 -18.70 -20.03
CA MET A 96 2.08 -17.59 -19.07
C MET A 96 0.84 -17.40 -18.19
N TRP A 97 -0.37 -17.63 -18.73
CA TRP A 97 -1.63 -17.59 -18.00
C TRP A 97 -1.69 -18.59 -16.84
N TYR A 98 -1.12 -19.79 -17.03
CA TYR A 98 -1.00 -20.76 -15.96
C TYR A 98 -0.23 -20.18 -14.76
N TYR A 99 0.86 -19.47 -15.03
CA TYR A 99 1.72 -18.88 -14.01
C TYR A 99 1.18 -17.58 -13.41
N LEU A 100 0.41 -16.81 -14.17
CA LEU A 100 -0.26 -15.61 -13.66
C LEU A 100 -1.24 -15.96 -12.53
N PHE A 101 -1.97 -17.07 -12.70
CA PHE A 101 -2.91 -17.57 -11.71
C PHE A 101 -2.34 -18.73 -10.90
N PHE A 102 -1.00 -18.84 -10.79
CA PHE A 102 -0.32 -19.95 -10.12
C PHE A 102 -0.89 -20.32 -8.74
N PRO A 103 -1.26 -19.36 -7.86
CA PRO A 103 -1.91 -19.69 -6.59
C PRO A 103 -3.18 -20.54 -6.70
N ILE A 104 -3.93 -20.40 -7.80
CA ILE A 104 -5.18 -21.11 -8.06
C ILE A 104 -4.88 -22.32 -8.96
N THR A 105 -4.15 -22.12 -10.06
CA THR A 105 -3.89 -23.13 -11.08
C THR A 105 -2.92 -24.22 -10.61
N SER A 106 -2.06 -23.96 -9.62
CA SER A 106 -1.21 -24.99 -9.02
C SER A 106 -2.03 -26.04 -8.28
N VAL A 107 -3.07 -25.63 -7.55
CA VAL A 107 -4.00 -26.53 -6.85
C VAL A 107 -4.74 -27.42 -7.85
N TRP A 108 -5.23 -26.83 -8.93
CA TRP A 108 -5.84 -27.59 -10.04
C TRP A 108 -4.82 -28.50 -10.73
N GLY A 109 -3.59 -28.03 -10.92
CA GLY A 109 -2.48 -28.81 -11.49
C GLY A 109 -2.16 -30.06 -10.68
N PHE A 110 -2.29 -29.99 -9.35
CA PHE A 110 -2.16 -31.13 -8.45
C PHE A 110 -3.24 -32.20 -8.66
N VAL A 111 -4.46 -31.79 -9.03
CA VAL A 111 -5.59 -32.69 -9.25
C VAL A 111 -5.51 -33.34 -10.63
N VAL A 112 -5.18 -32.55 -11.66
CA VAL A 112 -5.21 -33.00 -13.07
C VAL A 112 -3.94 -33.76 -13.48
N ASP A 113 -2.77 -33.32 -13.03
CA ASP A 113 -1.47 -33.88 -13.43
C ASP A 113 -0.57 -34.01 -12.20
N ARG A 114 -0.95 -34.96 -11.34
CA ARG A 114 -0.48 -35.08 -9.96
C ARG A 114 1.04 -35.21 -9.84
N GLU A 115 1.69 -35.93 -10.75
CA GLU A 115 3.15 -36.11 -10.71
C GLU A 115 3.90 -34.87 -11.17
N ARG A 116 3.53 -34.30 -12.33
CA ARG A 116 4.20 -33.11 -12.87
C ARG A 116 3.98 -31.91 -11.97
N GLY A 117 2.74 -31.69 -11.52
CA GLY A 117 2.40 -30.62 -10.60
C GLY A 117 3.14 -30.72 -9.25
N ARG A 118 3.30 -31.94 -8.72
CA ARG A 118 4.11 -32.17 -7.50
C ARG A 118 5.58 -31.81 -7.70
N LYS A 119 6.18 -32.22 -8.83
CA LYS A 119 7.58 -31.90 -9.14
C LYS A 119 7.79 -30.39 -9.34
N GLU A 120 6.86 -29.73 -10.01
CA GLU A 120 6.92 -28.29 -10.23
C GLU A 120 6.80 -27.52 -8.89
N LEU A 121 5.82 -27.84 -8.05
CA LEU A 121 5.68 -27.21 -6.73
C LEU A 121 6.90 -27.48 -5.83
N LYS A 122 7.45 -28.70 -5.86
CA LYS A 122 8.68 -29.03 -5.13
C LYS A 122 9.85 -28.14 -5.57
N SER A 123 9.91 -27.78 -6.85
CA SER A 123 10.94 -26.88 -7.39
C SER A 123 10.73 -25.43 -6.91
N TYR A 124 9.48 -24.99 -6.78
CA TYR A 124 9.13 -23.69 -6.18
C TYR A 124 9.21 -23.65 -4.65
N TRP A 125 9.28 -24.80 -3.98
CA TRP A 125 9.18 -24.88 -2.52
C TRP A 125 10.21 -24.02 -1.81
N ARG A 126 11.45 -23.96 -2.30
CA ARG A 126 12.51 -23.12 -1.72
C ARG A 126 12.20 -21.62 -1.84
N LEU A 127 11.66 -21.18 -2.98
CA LEU A 127 11.19 -19.81 -3.16
C LEU A 127 10.02 -19.50 -2.21
N LEU A 128 9.06 -20.42 -2.12
CA LEU A 128 7.91 -20.31 -1.21
C LEU A 128 8.33 -20.27 0.26
N GLN A 129 9.35 -21.03 0.67
CA GLN A 129 9.91 -20.98 2.02
C GLN A 129 10.48 -19.61 2.35
N TRP A 130 11.22 -18.98 1.42
CA TRP A 130 11.74 -17.62 1.61
C TRP A 130 10.63 -16.58 1.72
N VAL A 131 9.63 -16.69 0.85
CA VAL A 131 8.42 -15.85 0.92
C VAL A 131 7.72 -16.05 2.27
N LEU A 132 7.54 -17.30 2.72
CA LEU A 132 6.90 -17.64 3.99
C LEU A 132 7.70 -17.15 5.20
N PHE A 133 9.03 -17.22 5.16
CA PHE A 133 9.89 -16.71 6.22
C PHE A 133 9.75 -15.19 6.38
N MET A 134 9.79 -14.45 5.27
CA MET A 134 9.59 -13.00 5.26
C MET A 134 8.18 -12.61 5.71
N LEU A 135 7.19 -13.40 5.28
CA LEU A 135 5.79 -13.31 5.70
C LEU A 135 5.63 -13.46 7.21
N ILE A 136 6.28 -14.46 7.81
CA ILE A 136 6.19 -14.73 9.25
C ILE A 136 6.82 -13.58 10.04
N ILE A 137 8.03 -13.14 9.68
CA ILE A 137 8.72 -12.03 10.38
C ILE A 137 7.93 -10.72 10.25
N GLY A 138 7.51 -10.37 9.03
CA GLY A 138 6.75 -9.15 8.77
C GLY A 138 5.31 -9.21 9.29
N GLY A 139 4.73 -10.41 9.37
CA GLY A 139 3.40 -10.68 9.91
C GLY A 139 3.37 -10.59 11.42
N PHE A 140 4.34 -11.18 12.13
CA PHE A 140 4.40 -11.11 13.60
C PHE A 140 4.50 -9.67 14.12
N THR A 141 5.31 -8.82 13.46
CA THR A 141 5.44 -7.41 13.85
C THR A 141 4.16 -6.62 13.62
N SER A 142 3.45 -6.89 12.51
CA SER A 142 2.14 -6.32 12.18
C SER A 142 1.06 -6.77 13.19
N TYR A 143 1.03 -8.07 13.46
CA TYR A 143 0.14 -8.71 14.42
C TYR A 143 0.33 -8.14 15.84
N TYR A 144 1.56 -8.11 16.36
CA TYR A 144 1.83 -7.63 17.71
C TYR A 144 1.40 -6.16 17.88
N ARG A 145 1.60 -5.35 16.84
CA ARG A 145 1.17 -3.94 16.83
C ARG A 145 -0.35 -3.82 16.93
N LEU A 146 -1.12 -4.66 16.23
CA LEU A 146 -2.58 -4.61 16.26
C LEU A 146 -3.17 -5.24 17.51
N TYR A 147 -2.59 -6.36 17.96
CA TYR A 147 -3.01 -7.07 19.18
C TYR A 147 -2.98 -6.18 20.42
N ARG A 148 -2.09 -5.19 20.45
CA ARG A 148 -2.01 -4.22 21.55
C ARG A 148 -3.26 -3.32 21.66
N TYR A 149 -4.01 -3.11 20.58
CA TYR A 149 -5.11 -2.13 20.51
C TYR A 149 -6.46 -2.73 20.10
N PHE A 150 -6.46 -3.95 19.55
CA PHE A 150 -7.66 -4.63 19.08
C PHE A 150 -7.74 -6.03 19.67
N SER A 151 -8.92 -6.63 19.58
CA SER A 151 -9.14 -7.99 20.08
C SER A 151 -8.20 -9.00 19.39
N TRP A 152 -7.95 -10.10 20.08
CA TRP A 152 -7.21 -11.24 19.53
C TRP A 152 -7.77 -11.69 18.18
N GLN A 153 -9.11 -11.84 18.08
CA GLN A 153 -9.80 -12.33 16.90
C GLN A 153 -9.57 -11.40 15.69
N THR A 154 -9.71 -10.08 15.90
CA THR A 154 -9.48 -9.07 14.86
C THR A 154 -8.03 -9.07 14.39
N SER A 155 -7.09 -9.14 15.33
CA SER A 155 -5.66 -9.13 15.02
C SER A 155 -5.23 -10.38 14.26
N LEU A 156 -5.78 -11.55 14.63
CA LEU A 156 -5.53 -12.82 13.94
C LEU A 156 -6.17 -12.83 12.54
N ALA A 157 -7.40 -12.33 12.40
CA ALA A 157 -8.06 -12.20 11.10
C ALA A 157 -7.26 -11.31 10.15
N TRP A 158 -6.77 -10.15 10.64
CA TRP A 158 -5.90 -9.29 9.85
C TRP A 158 -4.60 -9.98 9.46
N LEU A 159 -3.92 -10.64 10.41
CA LEU A 159 -2.70 -11.39 10.13
C LEU A 159 -2.96 -12.41 9.01
N TYR A 160 -4.05 -13.18 9.09
CA TYR A 160 -4.42 -14.13 8.06
C TYR A 160 -4.65 -13.46 6.70
N THR A 161 -5.43 -12.38 6.65
CA THR A 161 -5.68 -11.62 5.41
C THR A 161 -4.40 -11.03 4.82
N GLU A 162 -3.51 -10.50 5.67
CA GLU A 162 -2.23 -9.94 5.26
C GLU A 162 -1.28 -11.03 4.70
N LEU A 163 -1.19 -12.18 5.38
CA LEU A 163 -0.42 -13.33 4.92
C LEU A 163 -0.95 -13.83 3.56
N LEU A 164 -2.28 -13.92 3.40
CA LEU A 164 -2.92 -14.33 2.17
C LEU A 164 -2.63 -13.33 1.04
N ALA A 165 -2.81 -12.03 1.28
CA ALA A 165 -2.56 -10.98 0.30
C ALA A 165 -1.11 -10.98 -0.19
N ILE A 166 -0.15 -11.10 0.73
CA ILE A 166 1.26 -11.16 0.37
C ILE A 166 1.59 -12.48 -0.34
N TYR A 167 1.02 -13.62 0.07
CA TYR A 167 1.18 -14.89 -0.64
C TYR A 167 0.76 -14.77 -2.11
N PHE A 168 -0.43 -14.22 -2.38
CA PHE A 168 -0.89 -13.97 -3.75
C PHE A 168 0.04 -13.00 -4.47
N LEU A 169 0.42 -11.89 -3.83
CA LEU A 169 1.28 -10.86 -4.41
C LEU A 169 2.66 -11.41 -4.83
N CYS A 170 3.28 -12.18 -3.95
CA CYS A 170 4.57 -12.82 -4.21
C CYS A 170 4.48 -13.85 -5.34
N ASN A 171 3.42 -14.66 -5.38
CA ASN A 171 3.25 -15.63 -6.47
C ASN A 171 2.95 -14.94 -7.81
N PHE A 172 2.10 -13.91 -7.81
CA PHE A 172 1.71 -13.15 -8.99
C PHE A 172 2.90 -12.41 -9.63
N PHE A 173 3.89 -12.03 -8.82
CA PHE A 173 5.13 -11.42 -9.30
C PHE A 173 6.25 -12.43 -9.58
N ALA A 174 6.61 -13.22 -8.57
CA ALA A 174 7.84 -14.02 -8.60
C ALA A 174 7.75 -15.19 -9.58
N VAL A 175 6.59 -15.86 -9.69
CA VAL A 175 6.45 -17.05 -10.54
C VAL A 175 6.44 -16.68 -12.04
N PRO A 176 5.67 -15.70 -12.52
CA PRO A 176 5.76 -15.26 -13.92
C PRO A 176 7.14 -14.72 -14.28
N LEU A 177 7.79 -14.00 -13.37
CA LEU A 177 9.14 -13.48 -13.58
C LEU A 177 10.17 -14.61 -13.67
N SER A 178 10.15 -15.58 -12.75
CA SER A 178 11.09 -16.70 -12.74
C SER A 178 10.92 -17.58 -13.97
N THR A 179 9.68 -17.95 -14.31
CA THR A 179 9.39 -18.77 -15.49
C THR A 179 9.79 -18.09 -16.80
N THR A 180 9.50 -16.80 -16.95
CA THR A 180 9.93 -16.03 -18.13
C THR A 180 11.45 -15.98 -18.23
N SER A 181 12.13 -15.75 -17.10
CA SER A 181 13.59 -15.71 -17.05
C SER A 181 14.21 -17.06 -17.42
N ILE A 182 13.66 -18.16 -16.89
CA ILE A 182 14.13 -19.53 -17.16
C ILE A 182 13.86 -19.92 -18.61
N ARG A 183 12.67 -19.62 -19.14
CA ARG A 183 12.34 -19.89 -20.55
C ARG A 183 13.34 -19.23 -21.49
N LEU A 184 13.76 -18.01 -21.19
CA LEU A 184 14.78 -17.29 -21.98
C LEU A 184 16.19 -17.84 -21.75
N SER A 185 16.50 -18.31 -20.54
CA SER A 185 17.75 -19.00 -20.21
C SER A 185 17.91 -20.29 -21.02
N ILE A 186 16.89 -21.16 -20.99
CA ILE A 186 16.86 -22.44 -21.72
C ILE A 186 16.97 -22.22 -23.23
N GLN A 187 16.31 -21.19 -23.76
CA GLN A 187 16.42 -20.80 -25.17
C GLN A 187 17.77 -20.15 -25.53
N GLN A 188 18.71 -20.05 -24.60
CA GLN A 188 20.02 -19.38 -24.75
C GLN A 188 19.92 -17.91 -25.22
N LYS A 189 18.78 -17.25 -24.95
CA LYS A 189 18.52 -15.86 -25.34
C LYS A 189 19.06 -14.87 -24.30
N LYS A 190 20.35 -15.00 -23.96
CA LYS A 190 21.03 -14.25 -22.87
C LYS A 190 20.86 -12.72 -22.99
N ARG A 191 20.94 -12.17 -24.21
CA ARG A 191 20.71 -10.73 -24.45
C ARG A 191 19.29 -10.29 -24.08
N ARG A 192 18.26 -11.05 -24.45
CA ARG A 192 16.87 -10.72 -24.13
C ARG A 192 16.60 -10.84 -22.63
N LEU A 193 17.15 -11.87 -22.00
CA LEU A 193 17.10 -12.04 -20.54
C LEU A 193 17.69 -10.80 -19.86
N PHE A 194 18.92 -10.41 -20.24
CA PHE A 194 19.58 -9.22 -19.72
C PHE A 194 18.72 -7.96 -19.86
N PHE A 195 18.18 -7.68 -21.07
CA PHE A 195 17.34 -6.50 -21.29
C PHE A 195 16.06 -6.52 -20.44
N LEU A 196 15.38 -7.67 -20.32
CA LEU A 196 14.19 -7.78 -19.50
C LEU A 196 14.48 -7.64 -18.01
N THR A 197 15.60 -8.15 -17.52
CA THR A 197 16.00 -7.97 -16.12
C THR A 197 16.36 -6.52 -15.83
N CYS A 198 17.11 -5.86 -16.73
CA CYS A 198 17.39 -4.41 -16.64
C CYS A 198 16.11 -3.58 -16.64
N LEU A 199 15.18 -3.88 -17.55
CA LEU A 199 13.90 -3.20 -17.62
C LEU A 199 13.08 -3.41 -16.34
N SER A 200 13.02 -4.66 -15.85
CA SER A 200 12.30 -4.98 -14.61
C SER A 200 12.88 -4.23 -13.42
N LEU A 201 14.22 -4.18 -13.28
CA LEU A 201 14.91 -3.39 -12.25
C LEU A 201 14.65 -1.89 -12.39
N ALA A 202 14.68 -1.35 -13.61
CA ALA A 202 14.39 0.05 -13.86
C ALA A 202 12.95 0.41 -13.48
N ILE A 203 11.99 -0.47 -13.79
CA ILE A 203 10.58 -0.29 -13.44
C ILE A 203 10.36 -0.39 -11.93
N LEU A 204 11.00 -1.36 -11.27
CA LEU A 204 10.94 -1.50 -9.81
C LEU A 204 11.52 -0.26 -9.13
N THR A 205 12.65 0.25 -9.63
CA THR A 205 13.34 1.43 -9.10
C THR A 205 12.53 2.70 -9.35
N GLY A 206 12.05 2.90 -10.59
CA GLY A 206 11.24 4.05 -10.96
C GLY A 206 9.91 4.09 -10.20
N SER A 207 9.23 2.95 -10.10
CA SER A 207 8.00 2.82 -9.30
C SER A 207 8.30 3.11 -7.83
N LEU A 208 9.32 2.49 -7.25
CA LEU A 208 9.70 2.72 -5.86
C LEU A 208 10.05 4.19 -5.61
N TYR A 209 10.75 4.85 -6.52
CA TYR A 209 11.07 6.28 -6.42
C TYR A 209 9.80 7.15 -6.41
N VAL A 210 8.89 6.91 -7.36
CA VAL A 210 7.59 7.62 -7.44
C VAL A 210 6.79 7.44 -6.15
N PHE A 211 6.73 6.23 -5.61
CA PHE A 211 6.01 5.92 -4.38
C PHE A 211 6.74 6.40 -3.12
N SER A 212 8.08 6.41 -3.11
CA SER A 212 8.88 6.86 -1.96
C SER A 212 8.82 8.38 -1.79
N ILE A 213 8.79 9.15 -2.89
CA ILE A 213 8.52 10.60 -2.84
C ILE A 213 7.14 10.86 -2.26
N ARG A 214 6.16 10.02 -2.60
CA ARG A 214 4.80 10.07 -2.06
C ARG A 214 4.71 9.30 -0.75
N SER A 215 5.46 9.74 0.28
CA SER A 215 5.47 9.14 1.63
C SER A 215 4.08 8.87 2.21
N ASN A 216 3.09 9.67 1.78
CA ASN A 216 1.69 9.61 2.18
C ASN A 216 0.96 8.34 1.72
N LEU A 217 1.58 7.49 0.90
CA LEU A 217 0.99 6.23 0.43
C LEU A 217 1.46 4.99 1.22
N THR A 218 2.43 5.15 2.11
CA THR A 218 2.97 4.01 2.86
C THR A 218 1.97 3.56 3.94
N ARG A 219 1.70 2.25 4.03
CA ARG A 219 0.81 1.63 5.06
C ARG A 219 -0.64 2.10 5.01
N LEU A 220 -1.14 2.55 3.87
CA LEU A 220 -2.52 3.00 3.75
C LEU A 220 -3.56 1.91 4.00
N ILE A 221 -3.33 0.69 3.52
CA ILE A 221 -4.27 -0.43 3.70
C ILE A 221 -4.45 -0.77 5.20
N PRO A 222 -3.37 -1.09 5.96
CA PRO A 222 -3.53 -1.36 7.39
C PRO A 222 -4.11 -0.15 8.15
N MET A 223 -3.78 1.06 7.73
CA MET A 223 -4.29 2.29 8.35
C MET A 223 -5.82 2.41 8.21
N ASN A 224 -6.34 2.20 7.00
CA ASN A 224 -7.78 2.25 6.74
C ASN A 224 -8.51 1.19 7.56
N LEU A 225 -7.98 -0.03 7.60
CA LEU A 225 -8.59 -1.10 8.37
C LEU A 225 -8.67 -0.76 9.87
N VAL A 226 -7.59 -0.24 10.45
CA VAL A 226 -7.56 0.20 11.86
C VAL A 226 -8.65 1.22 12.15
N LEU A 227 -8.82 2.20 11.25
CA LEU A 227 -9.84 3.23 11.41
C LEU A 227 -11.26 2.64 11.28
N ASP A 228 -11.47 1.72 10.33
CA ASP A 228 -12.75 1.04 10.16
C ASP A 228 -13.12 0.19 11.36
N LEU A 229 -12.15 -0.52 11.94
CA LEU A 229 -12.35 -1.30 13.17
C LEU A 229 -12.73 -0.40 14.35
N ARG A 230 -12.04 0.73 14.55
CA ARG A 230 -12.40 1.71 15.59
C ARG A 230 -13.79 2.28 15.37
N LEU A 231 -14.20 2.53 14.13
CA LEU A 231 -15.51 3.05 13.79
C LEU A 231 -16.63 2.01 13.95
N ALA A 232 -16.36 0.75 13.64
CA ALA A 232 -17.28 -0.36 13.88
C ALA A 232 -17.55 -0.53 15.38
N GLN A 233 -16.49 -0.58 16.20
CA GLN A 233 -16.60 -0.63 17.67
C GLN A 233 -17.42 0.54 18.23
N LEU A 234 -17.19 1.76 17.71
CA LEU A 234 -17.93 2.94 18.15
C LEU A 234 -19.41 2.88 17.77
N LYS A 235 -19.76 2.28 16.63
CA LYS A 235 -21.16 2.04 16.25
C LYS A 235 -21.82 1.01 17.17
N GLU A 236 -21.15 -0.11 17.42
CA GLU A 236 -21.64 -1.17 18.31
C GLU A 236 -21.93 -0.64 19.73
N LEU A 237 -21.02 0.17 20.29
CA LEU A 237 -21.21 0.84 21.59
C LEU A 237 -22.45 1.74 21.61
N LYS A 238 -22.80 2.38 20.49
CA LYS A 238 -23.97 3.26 20.39
C LYS A 238 -25.29 2.50 20.25
N THR A 239 -25.26 1.30 19.68
CA THR A 239 -26.45 0.49 19.39
C THR A 239 -26.77 -0.54 20.46
N SER A 240 -25.80 -0.92 21.31
CA SER A 240 -26.01 -1.97 22.30
C SER A 240 -26.84 -1.47 23.51
N PRO A 241 -27.94 -2.15 23.89
CA PRO A 241 -28.82 -1.74 24.99
C PRO A 241 -28.23 -1.99 26.39
N HIS A 242 -27.19 -2.81 26.52
CA HIS A 242 -26.49 -3.07 27.79
C HIS A 242 -25.31 -2.10 27.99
N LYS A 243 -25.63 -0.82 28.16
CA LYS A 243 -24.67 0.30 28.21
C LYS A 243 -23.63 0.20 29.33
N GLN A 244 -23.95 -0.33 30.51
CA GLN A 244 -23.09 -0.14 31.69
C GLN A 244 -21.97 -1.19 31.88
N GLU A 245 -22.15 -2.43 31.42
CA GLU A 245 -21.18 -3.50 31.69
C GLU A 245 -20.09 -3.61 30.61
N ASN A 246 -20.41 -3.29 29.35
CA ASN A 246 -19.46 -3.31 28.24
C ASN A 246 -18.69 -1.97 28.06
N GLU A 247 -19.14 -0.89 28.69
CA GLU A 247 -18.45 0.42 28.64
C GLU A 247 -17.06 0.35 29.29
N LEU A 248 -16.87 -0.42 30.36
CA LEU A 248 -15.60 -0.46 31.09
C LEU A 248 -14.45 -1.16 30.34
N LEU A 249 -14.75 -2.13 29.47
CA LEU A 249 -13.73 -2.92 28.76
C LEU A 249 -13.50 -2.48 27.30
N LEU A 250 -14.49 -1.88 26.63
CA LEU A 250 -14.40 -1.46 25.21
C LEU A 250 -14.43 0.06 24.98
N ALA A 251 -14.95 0.86 25.93
CA ALA A 251 -15.06 2.31 25.75
C ALA A 251 -13.77 3.08 26.05
N HIS A 252 -12.70 2.40 26.47
CA HIS A 252 -11.50 3.10 26.92
C HIS A 252 -10.63 3.65 25.78
N ASP A 253 -10.74 3.12 24.55
CA ASP A 253 -9.80 3.48 23.46
C ASP A 253 -10.47 4.08 22.20
N SER A 254 -11.59 3.53 21.72
CA SER A 254 -12.15 3.93 20.41
C SER A 254 -12.98 5.22 20.45
N SER A 255 -13.84 5.40 21.47
CA SER A 255 -14.61 6.64 21.67
C SER A 255 -13.69 7.80 22.07
N ARG A 256 -12.73 7.53 22.97
CA ARG A 256 -11.70 8.49 23.37
C ARG A 256 -10.90 8.99 22.19
N TYR A 257 -10.49 8.13 21.26
CA TYR A 257 -9.72 8.55 20.09
C TYR A 257 -10.38 9.66 19.27
N PHE A 258 -11.66 9.50 18.91
CA PHE A 258 -12.36 10.51 18.10
C PHE A 258 -12.67 11.77 18.90
N ASP A 259 -13.04 11.65 20.17
CA ASP A 259 -13.31 12.80 21.02
C ASP A 259 -12.00 13.56 21.34
N GLU A 260 -10.87 12.89 21.54
CA GLU A 260 -9.54 13.49 21.69
C GLU A 260 -9.09 14.24 20.43
N ILE A 261 -9.30 13.67 19.24
CA ILE A 261 -9.04 14.36 17.97
C ILE A 261 -9.88 15.65 17.90
N GLN A 262 -11.16 15.58 18.25
CA GLN A 262 -12.05 16.75 18.24
C GLN A 262 -11.60 17.81 19.25
N GLN A 263 -11.23 17.41 20.47
CA GLN A 263 -10.71 18.30 21.50
C GLN A 263 -9.40 18.95 21.08
N LYS A 264 -8.45 18.18 20.53
CA LYS A 264 -7.20 18.70 19.99
C LYS A 264 -7.42 19.67 18.86
N THR A 265 -8.38 19.40 17.99
CA THR A 265 -8.70 20.30 16.88
C THR A 265 -9.26 21.62 17.40
N LYS A 266 -10.13 21.57 18.40
CA LYS A 266 -10.58 22.77 19.11
C LYS A 266 -9.40 23.54 19.72
N MET A 267 -8.49 22.87 20.44
CA MET A 267 -7.30 23.51 21.03
C MET A 267 -6.39 24.13 19.96
N PHE A 268 -6.15 23.39 18.87
CA PHE A 268 -5.36 23.85 17.73
C PHE A 268 -5.92 25.14 17.15
N PHE A 269 -7.23 25.21 16.90
CA PHE A 269 -7.86 26.40 16.33
C PHE A 269 -8.11 27.53 17.33
N GLN A 270 -8.13 27.26 18.63
CA GLN A 270 -8.07 28.34 19.63
C GLN A 270 -6.77 29.15 19.50
N PHE A 271 -5.66 28.47 19.16
CA PHE A 271 -4.34 29.06 18.98
C PHE A 271 -4.08 29.54 17.54
N TYR A 272 -4.29 28.69 16.53
CA TYR A 272 -4.00 28.98 15.11
C TYR A 272 -5.14 29.69 14.36
N GLY A 273 -6.38 29.63 14.85
CA GLY A 273 -7.54 30.25 14.20
C GLY A 273 -7.38 31.75 13.92
N PRO A 274 -6.86 32.57 14.85
CA PRO A 274 -6.56 33.98 14.59
C PRO A 274 -5.57 34.19 13.44
N ARG A 275 -4.55 33.33 13.35
CA ARG A 275 -3.54 33.40 12.28
C ARG A 275 -4.15 33.07 10.92
N VAL A 276 -5.06 32.09 10.86
CA VAL A 276 -5.80 31.75 9.65
C VAL A 276 -6.68 32.91 9.20
N ILE A 277 -7.43 33.52 10.13
CA ILE A 277 -8.26 34.70 9.82
C ILE A 277 -7.41 35.88 9.33
N ALA A 278 -6.31 36.19 10.02
CA ALA A 278 -5.42 37.26 9.60
C ALA A 278 -4.84 37.01 8.20
N PHE A 279 -4.49 35.75 7.90
CA PHE A 279 -4.06 35.35 6.56
C PHE A 279 -5.18 35.54 5.52
N HIS A 280 -6.41 35.08 5.81
CA HIS A 280 -7.56 35.28 4.92
C HIS A 280 -7.85 36.77 4.69
N GLN A 281 -7.85 37.60 5.73
CA GLN A 281 -8.10 39.04 5.61
C GLN A 281 -7.06 39.73 4.73
N LYS A 282 -5.79 39.38 4.90
CA LYS A 282 -4.69 39.97 4.13
C LYS A 282 -4.66 39.50 2.68
N HIS A 283 -4.99 38.23 2.43
CA HIS A 283 -4.79 37.56 1.14
C HIS A 283 -6.11 37.11 0.48
N PHE A 284 -7.25 37.68 0.87
CA PHE A 284 -8.57 37.29 0.35
C PHE A 284 -8.64 37.47 -1.17
N PHE A 285 -8.27 38.67 -1.63
CA PHE A 285 -8.31 39.07 -3.04
C PHE A 285 -7.02 38.74 -3.80
N ASP A 286 -6.01 38.17 -3.13
CA ASP A 286 -4.75 37.81 -3.78
C ASP A 286 -4.94 36.61 -4.71
N ARG A 287 -4.42 36.75 -5.94
CA ARG A 287 -4.41 35.70 -6.96
C ARG A 287 -3.20 34.76 -6.85
N ASP A 288 -2.31 34.97 -5.88
CA ASP A 288 -1.15 34.10 -5.66
C ASP A 288 -1.57 32.76 -5.03
N GLU A 289 -1.91 31.81 -5.88
CA GLU A 289 -2.26 30.44 -5.49
C GLU A 289 -1.10 29.70 -4.84
N GLN A 290 0.15 30.03 -5.18
CA GLN A 290 1.31 29.36 -4.60
C GLN A 290 1.47 29.75 -3.13
N LEU A 291 1.31 31.03 -2.80
CA LEU A 291 1.36 31.51 -1.42
C LEU A 291 0.28 30.84 -0.56
N LYS A 292 -0.97 30.80 -1.07
CA LYS A 292 -2.10 30.11 -0.41
C LYS A 292 -1.79 28.63 -0.22
N THR A 293 -1.30 27.96 -1.26
CA THR A 293 -0.93 26.53 -1.20
C THR A 293 0.16 26.27 -0.16
N ARG A 294 1.22 27.09 -0.09
CA ARG A 294 2.30 26.95 0.90
C ARG A 294 1.76 27.15 2.32
N PHE A 295 0.90 28.14 2.54
CA PHE A 295 0.27 28.38 3.83
C PHE A 295 -0.57 27.18 4.29
N TYR A 296 -1.49 26.68 3.46
CA TYR A 296 -2.34 25.54 3.84
C TYR A 296 -1.57 24.23 3.98
N LYS A 297 -0.51 24.00 3.19
CA LYS A 297 0.41 22.86 3.39
C LYS A 297 1.13 22.96 4.73
N GLY A 298 1.64 24.14 5.09
CA GLY A 298 2.27 24.37 6.39
C GLY A 298 1.31 24.20 7.56
N LEU A 299 0.08 24.73 7.43
CA LEU A 299 -0.97 24.57 8.43
C LEU A 299 -1.36 23.10 8.62
N ASN A 300 -1.56 22.36 7.53
CA ASN A 300 -1.83 20.92 7.57
C ASN A 300 -0.72 20.16 8.27
N ARG A 301 0.55 20.38 7.89
CA ARG A 301 1.68 19.73 8.55
C ARG A 301 1.71 19.99 10.05
N THR A 302 1.53 21.24 10.45
CA THR A 302 1.51 21.64 11.87
C THR A 302 0.36 20.98 12.61
N TYR A 303 -0.82 20.90 11.98
CA TYR A 303 -2.00 20.22 12.53
C TYR A 303 -1.76 18.71 12.69
N GLN A 304 -1.18 18.05 11.69
CA GLN A 304 -0.83 16.64 11.75
C GLN A 304 0.21 16.36 12.85
N GLU A 305 1.22 17.21 13.01
CA GLU A 305 2.18 17.14 14.11
C GLU A 305 1.49 17.32 15.47
N PHE A 306 0.53 18.25 15.58
CA PHE A 306 -0.27 18.46 16.79
C PHE A 306 -1.13 17.24 17.17
N LEU A 307 -1.66 16.53 16.17
CA LEU A 307 -2.41 15.29 16.37
C LEU A 307 -1.54 14.08 16.71
N ALA A 308 -0.21 14.15 16.53
CA ALA A 308 0.67 12.99 16.66
C ALA A 308 0.55 12.27 18.01
N SER A 309 0.32 12.98 19.12
CA SER A 309 0.18 12.32 20.43
C SER A 309 -1.15 11.60 20.64
N THR A 310 -2.13 11.76 19.74
CA THR A 310 -3.42 11.03 19.76
C THR A 310 -3.43 9.87 18.76
N SER A 311 -2.53 9.90 17.78
CA SER A 311 -2.42 8.91 16.71
C SER A 311 -1.29 7.91 16.98
N MET A 312 -1.63 6.81 17.65
CA MET A 312 -0.67 5.78 18.08
C MET A 312 -0.05 4.98 16.93
N LEU A 313 -0.69 4.93 15.77
CA LEU A 313 -0.25 4.20 14.58
C LEU A 313 0.22 5.13 13.46
N HIS A 314 0.44 6.41 13.79
CA HIS A 314 0.73 7.49 12.84
C HIS A 314 -0.42 7.83 11.89
N GLU A 315 -1.67 7.58 12.31
CA GLU A 315 -2.89 7.94 11.59
C GLU A 315 -2.91 9.44 11.24
N ASN A 316 -2.36 10.28 12.12
CA ASN A 316 -2.29 11.73 11.99
C ASN A 316 -1.69 12.18 10.65
N LYS A 317 -0.74 11.46 10.08
CA LYS A 317 -0.11 11.81 8.78
C LYS A 317 -1.09 11.77 7.61
N HIS A 318 -2.23 11.12 7.79
CA HIS A 318 -3.27 10.95 6.78
C HIS A 318 -4.57 11.68 7.16
N ILE A 319 -4.57 12.44 8.26
CA ILE A 319 -5.66 13.34 8.62
C ILE A 319 -5.35 14.69 7.98
N TYR A 320 -6.26 15.17 7.14
CA TYR A 320 -6.11 16.44 6.45
C TYR A 320 -7.17 17.42 6.91
N LEU A 321 -6.79 18.67 6.84
CA LEU A 321 -7.61 19.83 7.11
C LEU A 321 -7.85 20.57 5.79
N THR A 322 -9.12 20.72 5.43
CA THR A 322 -9.54 21.67 4.38
C THR A 322 -10.32 22.81 5.01
N LEU A 323 -10.09 24.02 4.53
CA LEU A 323 -10.69 25.25 5.08
C LEU A 323 -11.31 26.08 3.96
N THR A 324 -12.44 26.73 4.25
CA THR A 324 -12.99 27.76 3.35
C THR A 324 -12.28 29.08 3.55
N GLN A 325 -12.27 29.91 2.51
CA GLN A 325 -11.70 31.24 2.53
C GLN A 325 -12.80 32.25 2.82
N THR A 326 -13.01 32.58 4.10
CA THR A 326 -13.85 33.72 4.49
C THR A 326 -13.09 34.66 5.45
N PRO A 327 -13.31 36.00 5.40
CA PRO A 327 -12.48 36.97 6.14
C PRO A 327 -12.76 37.06 7.65
N SER A 328 -13.97 36.73 8.09
CA SER A 328 -14.42 36.91 9.49
C SER A 328 -14.70 35.61 10.23
N ALA A 329 -14.85 34.53 9.47
CA ALA A 329 -15.03 33.17 9.94
C ALA A 329 -14.36 32.24 8.94
N PHE A 330 -14.30 30.95 9.24
CA PHE A 330 -14.06 29.93 8.23
C PHE A 330 -14.72 28.63 8.64
N TRP A 331 -15.11 27.86 7.63
CA TRP A 331 -15.48 26.47 7.78
C TRP A 331 -14.24 25.61 7.62
N GLY A 332 -14.15 24.52 8.37
CA GLY A 332 -13.14 23.51 8.18
C GLY A 332 -13.75 22.12 8.18
N ALA A 333 -13.21 21.25 7.35
CA ALA A 333 -13.49 19.83 7.37
C ALA A 333 -12.20 19.08 7.70
N VAL A 334 -12.34 18.10 8.59
CA VAL A 334 -11.26 17.14 8.86
C VAL A 334 -11.58 15.90 8.05
N CYS A 335 -10.66 15.50 7.18
CA CYS A 335 -10.88 14.47 6.17
C CYS A 335 -9.78 13.40 6.23
N PHE A 336 -10.12 12.22 5.71
CA PHE A 336 -9.17 11.13 5.51
C PHE A 336 -9.31 10.63 4.07
N PRO A 337 -8.26 10.69 3.25
CA PRO A 337 -8.36 10.69 1.78
C PRO A 337 -8.76 9.34 1.16
N PHE A 338 -9.01 8.31 1.96
CA PHE A 338 -9.39 6.97 1.47
C PHE A 338 -10.74 6.51 2.01
N ARG A 339 -11.48 7.42 2.62
CA ARG A 339 -12.87 7.22 2.99
C ARG A 339 -13.67 8.33 2.32
N GLU A 340 -14.76 7.94 1.66
CA GLU A 340 -15.84 8.84 1.22
C GLU A 340 -16.63 9.35 2.45
N SER A 341 -15.93 9.79 3.50
CA SER A 341 -16.57 10.34 4.68
C SER A 341 -15.66 11.35 5.36
N ILE A 342 -16.10 12.60 5.30
CA ILE A 342 -15.63 13.67 6.18
C ILE A 342 -15.73 13.16 7.64
N PHE A 343 -14.64 13.30 8.41
CA PHE A 343 -14.62 12.89 9.82
C PHE A 343 -15.56 13.72 10.67
N TYR A 344 -15.48 15.04 10.53
CA TYR A 344 -16.40 16.02 11.09
C TYR A 344 -16.16 17.39 10.47
N LEU A 345 -17.14 18.27 10.63
CA LEU A 345 -17.11 19.65 10.21
C LEU A 345 -16.97 20.56 11.43
N PHE A 346 -16.36 21.71 11.24
CA PHE A 346 -16.33 22.74 12.27
C PHE A 346 -16.39 24.14 11.67
N ARG A 347 -16.85 25.08 12.47
CA ARG A 347 -16.87 26.51 12.15
C ARG A 347 -16.09 27.27 13.19
N TYR A 348 -15.20 28.13 12.74
CA TYR A 348 -14.49 29.08 13.59
C TYR A 348 -14.97 30.50 13.26
N GLU A 349 -15.52 31.19 14.25
CA GLU A 349 -15.96 32.58 14.13
C GLU A 349 -15.11 33.49 15.04
N SER A 350 -14.55 34.56 14.46
CA SER A 350 -13.94 35.64 15.23
C SER A 350 -15.00 36.68 15.57
N LYS A 351 -15.82 36.42 16.60
CA LYS A 351 -16.74 37.42 17.12
C LYS A 351 -16.05 38.31 18.17
N LYS A 352 -16.05 39.62 17.92
CA LYS A 352 -16.03 40.64 18.98
C LYS A 352 -17.49 41.00 19.28
N PRO A 353 -17.91 41.18 20.55
CA PRO A 353 -17.11 41.29 21.78
C PRO A 353 -17.07 40.03 22.67
N PHE A 354 -17.91 39.01 22.43
CA PHE A 354 -18.09 37.86 23.35
C PHE A 354 -17.28 36.58 23.00
N GLY A 355 -16.06 36.76 22.49
CA GLY A 355 -15.09 35.67 22.37
C GLY A 355 -15.19 34.81 21.10
N LYS A 356 -14.13 34.00 20.89
CA LYS A 356 -13.96 33.08 19.77
C LYS A 356 -14.99 31.94 19.87
N ARG A 357 -15.81 31.72 18.84
CA ARG A 357 -16.76 30.59 18.81
C ARG A 357 -16.23 29.51 17.87
N PHE A 358 -15.74 28.41 18.45
CA PHE A 358 -15.46 27.17 17.73
C PHE A 358 -16.67 26.24 17.90
N THR A 359 -17.36 25.93 16.81
CA THR A 359 -18.52 25.02 16.82
C THR A 359 -18.17 23.78 16.00
N LEU A 360 -18.43 22.59 16.54
CA LEU A 360 -18.11 21.31 15.90
C LEU A 360 -19.40 20.55 15.58
N TYR A 361 -19.44 19.93 14.40
CA TYR A 361 -20.56 19.15 13.88
C TYR A 361 -20.06 17.77 13.49
N LYS A 362 -20.51 16.72 14.21
CA LYS A 362 -20.02 15.35 13.99
C LYS A 362 -20.50 14.77 12.66
N LYS A 363 -21.65 15.23 12.14
CA LYS A 363 -22.22 14.78 10.86
C LYS A 363 -22.81 15.96 10.09
N LEU A 364 -22.86 15.85 8.76
CA LEU A 364 -23.55 16.84 7.91
C LEU A 364 -25.02 17.02 8.33
N LYS A 365 -25.64 15.95 8.81
CA LYS A 365 -27.03 15.99 9.29
C LYS A 365 -27.23 16.81 10.57
N ASP A 366 -26.17 17.03 11.35
CA ASP A 366 -26.22 17.80 12.60
C ASP A 366 -26.20 19.32 12.32
N LEU A 367 -25.97 19.73 11.06
CA LEU A 367 -26.05 21.13 10.66
C LEU A 367 -27.51 21.57 10.49
N PRO A 368 -27.84 22.80 10.94
CA PRO A 368 -29.07 23.49 10.54
C PRO A 368 -29.26 23.47 9.03
N SER A 369 -30.50 23.34 8.56
CA SER A 369 -30.84 23.26 7.14
C SER A 369 -30.31 24.43 6.31
N THR A 370 -30.27 25.63 6.91
CA THR A 370 -29.70 26.85 6.31
C THR A 370 -28.20 26.73 6.06
N LEU A 371 -27.43 26.24 7.05
CA LEU A 371 -25.98 26.06 6.94
C LEU A 371 -25.60 24.89 6.02
N ARG A 372 -26.48 23.88 5.91
CA ARG A 372 -26.24 22.75 5.00
C ARG A 372 -26.21 23.20 3.54
N ARG A 373 -27.10 24.12 3.14
CA ARG A 373 -27.12 24.71 1.79
C ARG A 373 -25.89 25.59 1.52
N GLU A 374 -25.45 26.34 2.52
CA GLU A 374 -24.23 27.16 2.45
C GLU A 374 -23.01 26.26 2.20
N ILE A 375 -22.89 25.15 2.93
CA ILE A 375 -21.78 24.20 2.80
C ILE A 375 -21.79 23.47 1.46
N SER A 376 -22.96 23.03 0.97
CA SER A 376 -23.06 22.37 -0.35
C SER A 376 -22.69 23.29 -1.51
N GLY A 377 -22.75 24.62 -1.31
CA GLY A 377 -22.24 25.59 -2.28
C GLY A 377 -20.74 25.83 -2.20
N MET A 378 -20.09 25.45 -1.09
CA MET A 378 -18.65 25.67 -0.85
C MET A 378 -17.80 24.43 -1.11
N TRP A 379 -18.36 23.25 -0.86
CA TRP A 379 -17.76 21.95 -1.14
C TRP A 379 -18.72 21.13 -1.97
N ASP A 380 -18.22 20.49 -3.02
CA ASP A 380 -18.99 19.51 -3.78
C ASP A 380 -19.31 18.32 -2.89
N THR A 381 -20.52 18.30 -2.34
CA THR A 381 -20.97 17.26 -1.41
C THR A 381 -21.24 15.92 -2.08
N ASP A 382 -21.23 15.84 -3.41
CA ASP A 382 -21.36 14.56 -4.12
C ASP A 382 -20.01 13.81 -4.18
N VAL A 383 -18.91 14.50 -3.87
CA VAL A 383 -17.53 13.96 -3.80
C VAL A 383 -17.16 13.47 -2.39
N TYR A 384 -17.96 13.77 -1.35
CA TYR A 384 -17.64 13.54 0.08
C TYR A 384 -18.77 12.85 0.86
#